data_AF-A0A3D5Z835-F1
#
_entry.id   AF-A0A3D5Z835-F1
#
_cell.length_a   1.000
_cell.length_b   1.000
_cell.length_c   1.000
_cell.angle_alpha   90.00
_cell.angle_beta   90.00
_cell.angle_gamma   90.00
#
_symmetry.space_group_name_H-M   'P 1'
#
loop_
_entity.id
_entity.type
_entity.pdbx_description
1 polymer ?
#
loop_
_entity_poly.entity_id
_entity_poly.type
_entity_poly.pdbx_seq_one_letter_code
_entity_poly.pdbx_strand_id
1 'polypeptide(L)'
;MYDKYLIKEGETLEDIASKFNTSVDMILNINDIYSREYLRAGEEIIVPKNQESYFTYYTVNQGDTLYQIARKYNINPSLLALLNGLNMEDYIYPNQRLIIPKSGYSFYITKDGDTLEIVREKFNKNLGEILKYNETIYLLPGQLMINKNN
;
A
#
# COMPACT_ATOMS: atom_id res chain seq x y z
N MET A 1 8.30 -4.23 -3.54
CA MET A 1 8.71 -3.03 -4.27
C MET A 1 9.84 -2.39 -3.48
N TYR A 2 10.98 -2.15 -4.11
CA TYR A 2 12.16 -1.59 -3.46
C TYR A 2 12.58 -0.32 -4.19
N ASP A 3 13.09 0.67 -3.44
CA ASP A 3 13.68 1.87 -4.01
C ASP A 3 15.19 1.86 -3.76
N LYS A 4 15.94 2.54 -4.62
CA LYS A 4 17.34 2.88 -4.34
C LYS A 4 17.40 4.14 -3.48
N TYR A 5 18.24 4.13 -2.47
CA TYR A 5 18.43 5.23 -1.56
C TYR A 5 19.91 5.51 -1.31
N LEU A 6 20.32 6.77 -1.54
CA LEU A 6 21.67 7.24 -1.27
C LEU A 6 21.80 7.66 0.19
N ILE A 7 22.68 6.99 0.94
CA ILE A 7 22.94 7.29 2.35
C ILE A 7 23.55 8.69 2.47
N LYS A 8 22.93 9.54 3.29
CA LYS A 8 23.42 10.91 3.52
C LYS A 8 24.50 10.95 4.61
N GLU A 9 25.35 11.97 4.57
CA GLU A 9 26.36 12.19 5.61
C GLU A 9 25.70 12.35 6.98
N GLY A 10 26.15 11.54 7.95
CA GLY A 10 25.62 11.53 9.32
C GLY A 10 24.30 10.77 9.52
N GLU A 11 23.70 10.19 8.47
CA GLU A 11 22.45 9.43 8.58
C GLU A 11 22.74 7.99 9.06
N THR A 12 22.00 7.53 10.07
CA THR A 12 22.11 6.16 10.60
C THR A 12 21.13 5.20 9.94
N LEU A 13 21.35 3.89 10.07
CA LEU A 13 20.37 2.90 9.62
C LEU A 13 19.03 3.04 10.35
N GLU A 14 19.05 3.47 11.62
CA GLU A 14 17.85 3.77 12.40
C GLU A 14 17.05 4.94 11.80
N ASP A 15 17.73 5.99 11.35
CA ASP A 15 17.09 7.13 10.67
C ASP A 15 16.47 6.68 9.34
N ILE A 16 17.20 5.89 8.56
CA ILE A 16 16.74 5.35 7.27
C ILE A 16 15.56 4.39 7.50
N ALA A 17 15.66 3.46 8.46
CA ALA A 17 14.58 2.53 8.80
C ALA A 17 13.30 3.28 9.20
N SER A 18 13.44 4.31 10.03
CA SER A 18 12.31 5.16 10.44
C SER A 18 11.70 5.90 9.24
N LYS A 19 12.55 6.48 8.39
CA LYS A 19 12.15 7.19 7.16
C LYS A 19 11.42 6.31 6.17
N PHE A 20 11.80 5.03 6.09
CA PHE A 20 11.19 4.04 5.19
C PHE A 20 10.17 3.14 5.91
N ASN A 21 9.77 3.50 7.15
CA ASN A 21 8.84 2.76 7.99
C ASN A 21 9.09 1.24 7.97
N THR A 22 10.34 0.86 8.16
CA THR A 22 10.83 -0.51 8.13
C THR A 22 11.77 -0.76 9.32
N SER A 23 12.40 -1.93 9.39
CA SER A 23 13.40 -2.25 10.39
C SER A 23 14.81 -2.21 9.81
N VAL A 24 15.80 -1.98 10.68
CA VAL A 24 17.21 -2.11 10.34
C VAL A 24 17.52 -3.50 9.76
N ASP A 25 16.98 -4.55 10.39
CA ASP A 25 17.19 -5.93 9.94
C ASP A 25 16.64 -6.16 8.52
N MET A 26 15.49 -5.58 8.18
CA MET A 26 14.94 -5.67 6.83
C MET A 26 15.87 -4.99 5.82
N ILE A 27 16.39 -3.80 6.13
CA ILE A 27 17.34 -3.10 5.26
C ILE A 27 18.60 -3.95 5.06
N LEU A 28 19.19 -4.48 6.13
CA LEU A 28 20.38 -5.34 6.04
C LEU A 28 20.13 -6.57 5.17
N ASN A 29 19.02 -7.26 5.39
CA ASN A 29 18.66 -8.48 4.66
C ASN A 29 18.45 -8.22 3.15
N ILE A 30 17.77 -7.15 2.76
CA ILE A 30 17.51 -6.86 1.34
C ILE A 30 18.81 -6.50 0.59
N ASN A 31 19.78 -5.94 1.30
CA ASN A 31 21.07 -5.56 0.72
C ASN A 31 22.13 -6.66 0.82
N ASP A 32 21.79 -7.83 1.37
CA ASP A 32 22.76 -8.90 1.69
C ASP A 32 23.94 -8.40 2.56
N ILE A 33 23.68 -7.47 3.48
CA ILE A 33 24.69 -6.84 4.34
C ILE A 33 24.68 -7.50 5.73
N TYR A 34 25.81 -8.10 6.10
CA TYR A 34 25.96 -8.84 7.36
C TYR A 34 26.36 -7.96 8.57
N SER A 35 26.85 -6.74 8.33
CA SER A 35 27.24 -5.82 9.40
C SER A 35 27.04 -4.36 9.02
N ARG A 36 26.60 -3.56 10.00
CA ARG A 36 26.36 -2.11 9.88
C ARG A 36 27.63 -1.33 9.54
N GLU A 37 28.79 -1.88 9.87
CA GLU A 37 30.11 -1.26 9.64
C GLU A 37 30.48 -1.12 8.16
N TYR A 38 29.76 -1.83 7.27
CA TYR A 38 29.97 -1.77 5.84
C TYR A 38 29.21 -0.64 5.15
N LEU A 39 28.38 0.12 5.86
CA LEU A 39 27.58 1.20 5.28
C LEU A 39 28.24 2.56 5.45
N ARG A 40 28.38 3.30 4.35
CA ARG A 40 29.01 4.62 4.32
C ARG A 40 28.12 5.64 3.65
N ALA A 41 28.26 6.89 4.09
CA ALA A 41 27.67 8.02 3.39
C ALA A 41 28.11 8.01 1.91
N GLY A 42 27.17 8.26 1.01
CA GLY A 42 27.38 8.21 -0.43
C GLY A 42 27.19 6.83 -1.07
N GLU A 43 26.91 5.77 -0.29
CA GLU A 43 26.53 4.47 -0.85
C GLU A 43 25.04 4.42 -1.17
N GLU A 44 24.69 3.76 -2.28
CA GLU A 44 23.31 3.44 -2.61
C GLU A 44 22.95 2.09 -2.00
N ILE A 45 21.89 2.07 -1.20
CA ILE A 45 21.28 0.86 -0.67
C ILE A 45 19.86 0.68 -1.23
N ILE A 46 19.41 -0.55 -1.25
CA ILE A 46 18.04 -0.94 -1.52
C ILE A 46 17.25 -0.80 -0.22
N VAL A 47 16.23 0.05 -0.23
CA VAL A 47 15.28 0.15 0.86
C VAL A 47 13.95 -0.43 0.39
N PRO A 48 13.13 -1.00 1.28
CA PRO A 48 11.72 -1.18 0.99
C PRO A 48 11.20 0.16 0.48
N LYS A 49 10.55 0.16 -0.67
CA LYS A 49 9.74 1.30 -1.06
C LYS A 49 8.83 1.54 0.14
N ASN A 50 8.87 2.75 0.69
CA ASN A 50 8.07 3.07 1.86
C ASN A 50 6.61 3.00 1.42
N GLN A 51 6.06 1.79 1.49
CA GLN A 51 4.65 1.52 1.41
C GLN A 51 4.15 2.10 2.71
N GLU A 52 3.99 3.42 2.77
CA GLU A 52 3.11 4.08 3.72
C GLU A 52 1.89 3.17 3.77
N SER A 53 1.80 2.32 4.81
CA SER A 53 1.01 1.09 4.69
C SER A 53 -0.35 1.49 4.17
N TYR A 54 -0.67 1.14 2.91
CA TYR A 54 -1.79 1.74 2.19
C TYR A 54 -3.12 1.45 2.91
N PHE A 55 -3.04 0.58 3.91
CA PHE A 55 -4.09 0.14 4.76
C PHE A 55 -3.77 0.41 6.23
N THR A 56 -4.85 0.48 7.00
CA THR A 56 -4.86 0.29 8.45
C THR A 56 -5.82 -0.85 8.75
N TYR A 57 -6.02 -1.16 10.02
CA TYR A 57 -6.98 -2.17 10.45
C TYR A 57 -8.09 -1.55 11.28
N TYR A 58 -9.30 -2.05 11.09
CA TYR A 58 -10.44 -1.80 11.95
C TYR A 58 -10.92 -3.11 12.56
N THR A 59 -11.17 -3.11 13.87
CA THR A 59 -11.76 -4.25 14.56
C THR A 59 -13.24 -4.01 14.67
N VAL A 60 -14.04 -4.92 14.10
CA VAL A 60 -15.50 -4.83 14.05
C VAL A 60 -16.06 -4.86 15.47
N ASN A 61 -16.90 -3.89 15.80
CA ASN A 61 -17.63 -3.81 17.06
C ASN A 61 -19.02 -4.44 16.92
N GLN A 62 -19.65 -4.75 18.06
CA GLN A 62 -21.03 -5.23 18.06
C GLN A 62 -21.97 -4.18 17.45
N GLY A 63 -22.77 -4.61 16.46
CA GLY A 63 -23.72 -3.75 15.76
C GLY A 63 -23.15 -3.01 14.55
N ASP A 64 -21.86 -3.13 14.27
CA ASP A 64 -21.28 -2.57 13.06
C ASP A 64 -21.81 -3.27 11.80
N THR A 65 -21.94 -2.50 10.73
CA THR A 65 -22.17 -2.99 9.38
C THR A 65 -21.05 -2.54 8.45
N LEU A 66 -20.81 -3.30 7.38
CA LEU A 66 -19.82 -2.93 6.37
C LEU A 66 -20.09 -1.53 5.78
N TYR A 67 -21.37 -1.20 5.58
CA TYR A 67 -21.79 0.12 5.08
C TYR A 67 -21.42 1.26 6.04
N GLN A 68 -21.68 1.11 7.34
CA GLN A 68 -21.35 2.12 8.34
C GLN A 68 -19.85 2.31 8.47
N ILE A 69 -19.07 1.21 8.47
CA ILE A 69 -17.61 1.27 8.50
C ILE A 69 -17.09 1.97 7.25
N ALA A 70 -17.53 1.56 6.05
CA ALA A 70 -17.12 2.17 4.80
C ALA A 70 -17.42 3.68 4.77
N ARG A 71 -18.62 4.09 5.20
CA ARG A 71 -19.01 5.52 5.33
C ARG A 71 -18.11 6.28 6.29
N LYS A 72 -17.79 5.72 7.46
CA LYS A 72 -16.90 6.33 8.46
C LYS A 72 -15.52 6.66 7.89
N TYR A 73 -15.02 5.81 7.00
CA TYR A 73 -13.71 6.00 6.35
C TYR A 73 -13.79 6.63 4.96
N ASN A 74 -14.97 7.04 4.51
CA ASN A 74 -15.22 7.59 3.17
C ASN A 74 -14.77 6.64 2.03
N ILE A 75 -15.06 5.35 2.18
CA ILE A 75 -14.71 4.28 1.23
C ILE A 75 -16.00 3.78 0.57
N ASN A 76 -15.91 3.37 -0.70
CA ASN A 76 -17.00 2.66 -1.35
C ASN A 76 -17.24 1.30 -0.64
N PRO A 77 -18.46 0.99 -0.16
CA PRO A 77 -18.72 -0.26 0.57
C PRO A 77 -18.35 -1.53 -0.21
N SER A 78 -18.59 -1.58 -1.53
CA SER A 78 -18.23 -2.71 -2.37
C SER A 78 -16.72 -2.89 -2.47
N LEU A 79 -15.96 -1.80 -2.54
CA LEU A 79 -14.49 -1.85 -2.50
C LEU A 79 -14.00 -2.37 -1.15
N LEU A 80 -14.58 -1.90 -0.04
CA LEU A 80 -14.23 -2.40 1.29
C LEU A 80 -14.52 -3.90 1.42
N ALA A 81 -15.66 -4.38 0.90
CA ALA A 81 -16.01 -5.80 0.88
C ALA A 81 -14.91 -6.60 0.15
N LEU A 82 -14.64 -6.23 -1.10
CA LEU A 82 -13.70 -6.94 -1.97
C LEU A 82 -12.27 -6.97 -1.39
N LEU A 83 -11.80 -5.87 -0.81
CA LEU A 83 -10.49 -5.82 -0.15
C LEU A 83 -10.35 -6.80 1.02
N ASN A 84 -11.47 -7.20 1.61
CA ASN A 84 -11.54 -8.13 2.73
C ASN A 84 -11.99 -9.53 2.32
N GLY A 85 -12.07 -9.81 1.00
CA GLY A 85 -12.55 -11.09 0.48
C GLY A 85 -14.02 -11.36 0.77
N LEU A 86 -14.82 -10.30 0.94
CA LEU A 86 -16.24 -10.34 1.23
C LEU A 86 -17.06 -9.85 0.03
N ASN A 87 -18.30 -10.33 -0.05
CA ASN A 87 -19.36 -9.75 -0.84
C ASN A 87 -20.17 -8.75 0.01
N MET A 88 -20.97 -7.91 -0.65
CA MET A 88 -21.83 -6.94 0.04
C MET A 88 -22.91 -7.58 0.92
N GLU A 89 -23.27 -8.83 0.64
CA GLU A 89 -24.28 -9.60 1.37
C GLU A 89 -23.69 -10.40 2.54
N ASP A 90 -22.35 -10.48 2.62
CA ASP A 90 -21.69 -11.26 3.67
C ASP A 90 -21.81 -10.57 5.03
N TYR A 91 -21.95 -11.38 6.08
CA TYR A 91 -21.95 -10.92 7.45
C TYR A 91 -20.52 -10.60 7.94
N ILE A 92 -20.40 -9.55 8.74
CA ILE A 92 -19.21 -9.27 9.55
C ILE A 92 -19.50 -9.55 11.01
N TYR A 93 -18.49 -10.03 11.74
CA TYR A 93 -18.64 -10.46 13.13
C TYR A 93 -17.82 -9.61 14.09
N PRO A 94 -18.27 -9.37 15.34
CA PRO A 94 -17.48 -8.70 16.35
C PRO A 94 -16.08 -9.32 16.51
N ASN A 95 -15.08 -8.47 16.69
CA ASN A 95 -13.64 -8.79 16.74
C ASN A 95 -13.00 -9.23 15.40
N GLN A 96 -13.76 -9.33 14.32
CA GLN A 96 -13.18 -9.51 12.99
C GLN A 96 -12.32 -8.29 12.63
N ARG A 97 -11.13 -8.53 12.09
CA ARG A 97 -10.24 -7.46 11.62
C ARG A 97 -10.47 -7.22 10.14
N LEU A 98 -10.83 -6.00 9.79
CA LEU A 98 -10.95 -5.54 8.41
C LEU A 98 -9.75 -4.67 8.03
N ILE A 99 -9.24 -4.89 6.82
CA ILE A 99 -8.30 -4.02 6.11
C ILE A 99 -9.07 -2.78 5.65
N ILE A 100 -8.56 -1.60 6.03
CA ILE A 100 -9.14 -0.30 5.71
C ILE A 100 -8.12 0.54 4.94
N PRO A 101 -8.39 0.92 3.68
CA PRO A 101 -7.68 1.97 2.97
C PRO A 101 -7.37 3.20 3.83
N LYS A 102 -6.11 3.65 3.84
CA LYS A 102 -5.74 4.93 4.46
C LYS A 102 -6.28 6.10 3.62
N SER A 103 -6.66 7.16 4.33
CA SER A 103 -6.97 8.45 3.70
C SER A 103 -5.76 8.95 2.90
N GLY A 104 -6.01 9.62 1.78
CA GLY A 104 -4.98 10.07 0.85
C GLY A 104 -4.60 9.05 -0.23
N TYR A 105 -5.24 7.87 -0.24
CA TYR A 105 -5.07 6.87 -1.30
C TYR A 105 -6.42 6.48 -1.91
N SER A 106 -6.40 6.19 -3.20
CA SER A 106 -7.50 5.60 -3.95
C SER A 106 -7.10 4.22 -4.44
N PHE A 107 -8.08 3.32 -4.46
CA PHE A 107 -7.88 1.92 -4.81
C PHE A 107 -8.91 1.49 -5.85
N TYR A 108 -8.49 0.59 -6.72
CA TYR A 108 -9.37 -0.03 -7.69
C TYR A 108 -8.97 -1.49 -7.85
N ILE A 109 -9.93 -2.39 -7.75
CA ILE A 109 -9.70 -3.82 -8.03
C ILE A 109 -10.15 -4.04 -9.46
N THR A 110 -9.22 -4.44 -10.31
CA THR A 110 -9.47 -4.68 -11.73
C THR A 110 -10.48 -5.80 -11.94
N LYS A 111 -11.29 -5.64 -12.97
CA LYS A 111 -12.27 -6.60 -13.46
C LYS A 111 -11.76 -7.24 -14.75
N ASP A 112 -12.39 -8.35 -15.12
CA ASP A 112 -12.14 -8.96 -16.42
C ASP A 112 -12.50 -7.98 -17.55
N GLY A 113 -11.61 -7.87 -18.54
CA GLY A 113 -11.73 -6.91 -19.64
C GLY A 113 -11.29 -5.47 -19.33
N ASP A 114 -10.81 -5.17 -18.11
CA ASP A 114 -10.30 -3.83 -17.82
C ASP A 114 -9.05 -3.49 -18.64
N THR A 115 -8.97 -2.24 -19.08
CA THR A 115 -7.82 -1.67 -19.77
C THR A 115 -7.15 -0.61 -18.91
N LEU A 116 -5.90 -0.29 -19.25
CA LEU A 116 -5.20 0.83 -18.60
C LEU A 116 -5.96 2.15 -18.76
N GLU A 117 -6.73 2.33 -19.84
CA GLU A 117 -7.54 3.54 -20.04
C GLU A 117 -8.67 3.61 -19.02
N ILE A 118 -9.39 2.52 -18.80
CA ILE A 118 -10.44 2.44 -17.77
C ILE A 118 -9.85 2.74 -16.39
N VAL A 119 -8.70 2.16 -16.05
CA VAL A 119 -8.04 2.42 -14.76
C VAL A 119 -7.63 3.89 -14.61
N ARG A 120 -7.10 4.50 -15.66
CA ARG A 120 -6.73 5.92 -15.68
C ARG A 120 -7.94 6.82 -15.49
N GLU A 121 -9.07 6.52 -16.12
CA GLU A 121 -10.33 7.24 -15.92
C GLU A 121 -10.84 7.10 -14.47
N LYS A 122 -10.80 5.88 -13.91
CA LYS A 122 -11.21 5.61 -12.51
C LYS A 122 -10.43 6.43 -11.50
N PHE A 123 -9.13 6.59 -11.72
CA PHE A 123 -8.27 7.40 -10.85
C PHE A 123 -8.22 8.87 -11.24
N ASN A 124 -8.70 9.24 -12.44
CA ASN A 124 -8.47 10.54 -13.06
C ASN A 124 -6.97 10.91 -13.11
N LYS A 125 -6.16 10.01 -13.66
CA LYS A 125 -4.69 10.09 -13.67
C LYS A 125 -4.10 9.68 -15.01
N ASN A 126 -2.91 10.21 -15.33
CA ASN A 126 -2.17 9.74 -16.51
C ASN A 126 -1.38 8.45 -16.22
N LEU A 127 -0.96 7.76 -17.29
CA LEU A 127 -0.25 6.47 -17.15
C LEU A 127 1.03 6.59 -16.31
N GLY A 128 1.80 7.66 -16.49
CA GLY A 128 3.03 7.88 -15.72
C GLY A 128 2.76 8.04 -14.22
N GLU A 129 1.64 8.66 -13.83
CA GLU A 129 1.22 8.74 -12.43
C GLU A 129 0.76 7.39 -11.88
N ILE A 130 0.02 6.60 -12.65
CA ILE A 130 -0.42 5.25 -12.25
C ILE A 130 0.78 4.33 -12.03
N LEU A 131 1.76 4.32 -12.94
CA LEU A 131 2.91 3.42 -12.84
C LEU A 131 3.86 3.76 -11.68
N LYS A 132 3.78 4.96 -11.09
CA LYS A 132 4.54 5.30 -9.86
C LYS A 132 4.18 4.37 -8.69
N TYR A 133 2.94 3.89 -8.63
CA TYR A 133 2.44 3.07 -7.53
C TYR A 133 2.15 1.62 -7.93
N ASN A 134 2.17 1.30 -9.23
CA ASN A 134 1.83 0.00 -9.78
C ASN A 134 2.92 -0.43 -10.78
N GLU A 135 3.83 -1.30 -10.35
CA GLU A 135 5.03 -1.70 -11.12
C GLU A 135 4.73 -2.45 -12.43
N THR A 136 3.50 -2.95 -12.62
CA THR A 136 3.10 -3.75 -13.78
C THR A 136 2.15 -2.99 -14.71
N ILE A 137 2.43 -3.03 -16.01
CA ILE A 137 1.55 -2.49 -17.06
C ILE A 137 0.40 -3.45 -17.43
N TYR A 138 0.57 -4.75 -17.16
CA TYR A 138 -0.44 -5.76 -17.45
C TYR A 138 -1.46 -5.80 -16.33
N LEU A 139 -2.74 -5.75 -16.69
CA LEU A 139 -3.85 -5.86 -15.76
C LEU A 139 -4.33 -7.30 -15.70
N LEU A 140 -4.29 -7.88 -14.50
CA LEU A 140 -4.91 -9.18 -14.21
C LEU A 140 -6.26 -8.94 -13.53
N PRO A 141 -7.32 -9.73 -13.78
CA PRO A 141 -8.55 -9.63 -13.00
C PRO A 141 -8.29 -9.84 -11.51
N GLY A 142 -8.90 -9.03 -10.65
CA GLY A 142 -8.69 -9.07 -9.20
C GLY A 142 -7.41 -8.39 -8.72
N GLN A 143 -6.62 -7.79 -9.62
CA GLN A 143 -5.44 -7.02 -9.25
C GLN A 143 -5.84 -5.72 -8.54
N LEU A 144 -5.19 -5.47 -7.40
CA LEU A 144 -5.33 -4.21 -6.70
C LEU A 144 -4.43 -3.14 -7.35
N MET A 145 -5.07 -2.09 -7.84
CA MET A 145 -4.42 -0.87 -8.29
C MET A 145 -4.50 0.21 -7.20
N ILE A 146 -3.43 0.97 -7.05
CA ILE A 146 -3.26 1.97 -6.00
C ILE A 146 -2.88 3.32 -6.61
N ASN A 147 -3.40 4.41 -6.07
CA ASN A 147 -2.99 5.77 -6.40
C ASN A 147 -2.97 6.66 -5.15
N LYS A 148 -2.06 7.64 -5.09
CA LYS A 148 -2.07 8.70 -4.07
C LYS A 148 -2.95 9.86 -4.53
N ASN A 149 -3.86 10.30 -3.66
CA ASN A 149 -4.70 11.47 -3.88
C ASN A 149 -3.85 12.72 -3.62
N ASN A 150 -3.75 13.61 -4.60
CA ASN A 150 -3.06 14.90 -4.48
C ASN A 150 -4.01 15.97 -3.94
#